data_AF-A0A9E3D699-F1
#
_entry.id   AF-A0A9E3D699-F1
#
_cell.length_a   1.000
_cell.length_b   1.000
_cell.length_c   1.000
_cell.angle_alpha   90.00
_cell.angle_beta   90.00
_cell.angle_gamma   90.00
#
_symmetry.space_group_name_H-M   'P 1'
#
loop_
_entity.id
_entity.type
_entity.pdbx_description
1 polymer ?
#
loop_
_entity_poly.entity_id
_entity_poly.type
_entity_poly.pdbx_seq_one_letter_code
_entity_poly.pdbx_strand_id
1 'polypeptide(L)'
;MLRQVQTRDYDGVIAVDRFSGYVDICGKPIPTRVDHSDSLSSQTYRTVLVRHERLTDRHLLAIPQSKTPFAQQDRMPATLNSLFGQSGILIRVDIQGNPYWFQLDSGAANVTLDRDLVARLGGHEFGEFSGTKGGPVEFSSAVVPRLDIGPIYARNLVVSVINHDFVRQGVHVVGLLGCDFIASRPVFIDFRTQTVMLSNTPASADSRWTSVQTPLQSCRPAIRARLENQPATLLLDLGAPDTIINEDLYDRIAASVHEIDTTRVSFIGGQVLDATQYAVPNASVGALTFGPLLTTVIAGGRGQDLDNDGFLGLNVLDKYRLVMDYRHQRVYFQKYAAAQ
;
A
#
# COMPACT_ATOMS: atom_id res chain seq x y z
N MET A 1 12.37 -13.51 -35.40
CA MET A 1 11.78 -13.53 -34.05
C MET A 1 12.67 -12.70 -33.15
N LEU A 2 12.09 -11.89 -32.27
CA LEU A 2 12.83 -11.10 -31.29
C LEU A 2 13.65 -12.07 -30.40
N ARG A 3 14.83 -11.68 -29.94
CA ARG A 3 15.66 -12.54 -29.08
C ARG A 3 16.13 -11.82 -27.84
N GLN A 4 16.33 -10.52 -27.97
CA GLN A 4 16.76 -9.68 -26.88
C GLN A 4 16.21 -8.28 -27.10
N VAL A 5 15.74 -7.66 -26.02
CA VAL A 5 15.53 -6.22 -25.92
C VAL A 5 16.41 -5.74 -24.79
N GLN A 6 17.15 -4.67 -25.05
CA GLN A 6 17.90 -3.96 -24.02
C GLN A 6 17.33 -2.55 -23.96
N THR A 7 16.82 -2.18 -22.80
CA THR A 7 16.36 -0.82 -22.52
C THR A 7 17.35 -0.16 -21.58
N ARG A 8 17.49 1.16 -21.75
CA ARG A 8 18.17 2.03 -20.81
C ARG A 8 17.17 3.10 -20.42
N ASP A 9 16.89 3.24 -19.14
CA ASP A 9 16.02 4.31 -18.65
C ASP A 9 16.80 5.63 -18.48
N TYR A 10 16.11 6.64 -17.96
CA TYR A 10 16.67 7.98 -17.76
C TYR A 10 17.77 8.02 -16.70
N ASP A 11 17.77 7.07 -15.77
CA ASP A 11 18.74 6.94 -14.69
C ASP A 11 19.93 6.04 -15.08
N GLY A 12 19.93 5.54 -16.33
CA GLY A 12 21.02 4.76 -16.90
C GLY A 12 20.97 3.27 -16.56
N VAL A 13 19.90 2.81 -15.90
CA VAL A 13 19.67 1.40 -15.58
C VAL A 13 19.48 0.63 -16.86
N ILE A 14 20.20 -0.48 -16.99
CA ILE A 14 20.11 -1.35 -18.15
C ILE A 14 19.21 -2.52 -17.78
N ALA A 15 18.03 -2.59 -18.40
CA ALA A 15 17.19 -3.79 -18.35
C ALA A 15 17.35 -4.61 -19.64
N VAL A 16 17.36 -5.92 -19.49
CA VAL A 16 17.56 -6.89 -20.57
C VAL A 16 16.46 -7.95 -20.49
N ASP A 17 15.62 -8.00 -21.53
CA ASP A 17 14.68 -9.08 -21.76
C ASP A 17 15.25 -10.04 -22.80
N ARG A 18 15.38 -11.33 -22.47
CA ARG A 18 15.77 -12.39 -23.41
C ARG A 18 14.57 -13.28 -23.72
N PHE A 19 14.26 -13.41 -25.00
CA PHE A 19 13.08 -14.14 -25.47
C PHE A 19 13.50 -15.46 -26.09
N SER A 20 12.84 -16.56 -25.69
CA SER A 20 13.13 -17.90 -26.20
C SER A 20 11.89 -18.80 -26.27
N GLY A 21 12.05 -19.95 -26.93
CA GLY A 21 11.02 -20.98 -27.04
C GLY A 21 9.76 -20.51 -27.76
N TYR A 22 9.87 -19.95 -28.96
CA TYR A 22 8.69 -19.41 -29.66
C TYR A 22 7.68 -20.49 -30.09
N VAL A 23 6.39 -20.19 -29.94
CA VAL A 23 5.26 -20.97 -30.45
C VAL A 23 4.36 -20.08 -31.32
N ASP A 24 3.68 -20.68 -32.29
CA ASP A 24 2.66 -19.96 -33.07
C ASP A 24 1.34 -19.93 -32.29
N ILE A 25 0.82 -18.73 -32.03
CA ILE A 25 -0.50 -18.52 -31.44
C ILE A 25 -1.25 -17.55 -32.35
N CYS A 26 -2.30 -18.05 -33.00
CA CYS A 26 -3.13 -17.28 -33.93
C CYS A 26 -2.31 -16.61 -35.06
N GLY A 27 -1.32 -17.32 -35.62
CA GLY A 27 -0.46 -16.83 -36.71
C GLY A 27 0.60 -15.83 -36.26
N LYS A 28 0.84 -15.72 -34.95
CA LYS A 28 1.87 -14.84 -34.39
C LYS A 28 2.88 -15.68 -33.60
N PRO A 29 4.18 -15.51 -33.84
CA PRO A 29 5.21 -16.14 -33.02
C PRO A 29 5.27 -15.45 -31.65
N ILE A 30 4.86 -16.17 -30.60
CA ILE A 30 4.89 -15.72 -29.21
C ILE A 30 6.00 -16.46 -28.46
N PRO A 31 6.86 -15.77 -27.69
CA PRO A 31 7.89 -16.44 -26.89
C PRO A 31 7.23 -17.23 -25.75
N THR A 32 7.61 -18.49 -25.54
CA THR A 32 7.18 -19.25 -24.34
C THR A 32 8.05 -18.97 -23.13
N ARG A 33 9.17 -18.26 -23.28
CA ARG A 33 10.02 -17.87 -22.17
C ARG A 33 10.57 -16.46 -22.37
N VAL A 34 10.48 -15.65 -21.32
CA VAL A 34 11.09 -14.32 -21.22
C VAL A 34 11.91 -14.28 -19.94
N ASP A 35 13.21 -14.06 -20.06
CA ASP A 35 14.12 -13.84 -18.93
C ASP A 35 14.42 -12.33 -18.83
N HIS A 36 13.98 -11.70 -17.75
CA HIS A 36 14.21 -10.28 -17.45
C HIS A 36 15.30 -10.14 -16.38
N SER A 37 16.27 -9.24 -16.63
CA SER A 37 17.29 -8.84 -15.66
C SER A 37 17.55 -7.35 -15.78
N ASP A 38 17.78 -6.65 -14.68
CA ASP A 38 18.21 -5.25 -14.68
C ASP A 38 19.57 -5.06 -13.98
N SER A 39 20.20 -3.90 -14.15
CA SER A 39 21.54 -3.63 -13.62
C SER A 39 21.59 -3.19 -12.16
N LEU A 40 20.44 -2.90 -11.54
CA LEU A 40 20.35 -2.46 -10.14
C LEU A 40 19.94 -3.60 -9.20
N SER A 41 19.17 -4.56 -9.68
CA SER A 41 18.69 -5.69 -8.90
C SER A 41 19.59 -6.90 -9.11
N SER A 42 19.81 -7.66 -8.03
CA SER A 42 20.36 -9.01 -8.13
C SER A 42 19.31 -10.05 -8.57
N GLN A 43 18.11 -9.60 -8.92
CA GLN A 43 16.97 -10.47 -9.22
C GLN A 43 16.84 -10.68 -10.74
N THR A 44 16.51 -11.90 -11.14
CA THR A 44 16.18 -12.23 -12.53
C THR A 44 14.79 -12.85 -12.54
N TYR A 45 13.87 -12.29 -13.31
CA TYR A 45 12.51 -12.81 -13.44
C TYR A 45 12.42 -13.67 -14.69
N ARG A 46 11.74 -14.82 -14.59
CA ARG A 46 11.43 -15.65 -15.75
C ARG A 46 9.92 -15.77 -15.89
N THR A 47 9.39 -15.29 -17.00
CA THR A 47 8.01 -15.59 -17.42
C THR A 47 8.01 -16.81 -18.32
N VAL A 48 7.13 -17.78 -18.04
CA VAL A 48 6.93 -18.97 -18.89
C VAL A 48 5.48 -19.01 -19.35
N LEU A 49 5.26 -19.21 -20.64
CA LEU A 49 3.93 -19.51 -21.18
C LEU A 49 3.56 -20.95 -20.80
N VAL A 50 2.68 -21.10 -19.81
CA VAL A 50 2.22 -22.41 -19.34
C VAL A 50 1.01 -22.91 -20.12
N ARG A 51 0.07 -22.01 -20.45
CA ARG A 51 -1.16 -22.33 -21.19
C ARG A 51 -1.56 -21.14 -22.05
N HIS A 52 -2.16 -21.43 -23.19
CA HIS A 52 -2.91 -20.44 -23.97
C HIS A 52 -4.32 -20.98 -24.21
N GLU A 53 -5.29 -20.08 -24.23
CA GLU A 53 -6.66 -20.43 -24.59
C GLU A 53 -7.26 -19.33 -25.43
N ARG A 54 -8.05 -19.72 -26.44
CA ARG A 54 -8.81 -18.77 -27.23
C ARG A 54 -10.08 -18.44 -26.49
N LEU A 55 -10.14 -17.25 -25.91
CA LEU A 55 -11.38 -16.72 -25.34
C LEU A 55 -12.36 -16.44 -26.49
N THR A 56 -13.52 -17.10 -26.46
CA THR A 56 -14.60 -16.90 -27.42
C THR A 56 -15.48 -15.71 -27.03
N ASP A 57 -15.54 -15.38 -25.74
CA ASP A 57 -16.29 -14.25 -25.20
C ASP A 57 -15.36 -13.06 -24.93
N ARG A 58 -15.52 -11.99 -25.71
CA ARG A 58 -14.75 -10.74 -25.54
C ARG A 58 -15.13 -9.99 -24.25
N HIS A 59 -16.29 -10.26 -23.65
CA HIS A 59 -16.69 -9.66 -22.38
C HIS A 59 -15.79 -10.10 -21.22
N LEU A 60 -15.14 -11.26 -21.32
CA LEU A 60 -14.14 -11.72 -20.34
C LEU A 60 -12.87 -10.85 -20.32
N LEU A 61 -12.61 -10.12 -21.41
CA LEU A 61 -11.49 -9.18 -21.53
C LEU A 61 -11.92 -7.72 -21.35
N ALA A 62 -13.23 -7.47 -21.21
CA ALA A 62 -13.71 -6.12 -20.95
C ALA A 62 -13.22 -5.72 -19.56
N ILE A 63 -12.42 -4.65 -19.48
CA ILE A 63 -12.06 -4.04 -18.21
C ILE A 63 -13.37 -3.65 -17.54
N PRO A 64 -13.75 -4.27 -16.41
CA PRO A 64 -15.01 -3.94 -15.76
C PRO A 64 -15.01 -2.46 -15.39
N GLN A 65 -16.17 -1.81 -15.44
CA GLN A 65 -16.29 -0.47 -14.88
C GLN A 65 -15.81 -0.52 -13.43
N SER A 66 -14.79 0.28 -13.11
CA SER A 66 -14.19 0.35 -11.78
C SER A 66 -15.25 0.75 -10.75
N LYS A 67 -15.85 -0.25 -10.12
CA LYS A 67 -16.74 -0.10 -8.98
C LYS A 67 -16.02 -0.70 -7.79
N THR A 68 -16.05 0.04 -6.68
CA THR A 68 -15.67 -0.48 -5.37
C THR A 68 -16.45 -1.78 -5.11
N PRO A 69 -15.80 -2.84 -4.58
CA PRO A 69 -16.48 -4.11 -4.32
C PRO A 69 -17.44 -4.03 -3.13
N PHE A 70 -17.43 -2.92 -2.38
CA PHE A 70 -18.23 -2.75 -1.18
C PHE A 70 -19.57 -2.05 -1.43
N ALA A 71 -20.65 -2.76 -1.13
CA ALA A 71 -22.01 -2.23 -1.11
C ALA A 71 -22.39 -1.74 0.29
N GLN A 72 -23.26 -0.73 0.36
CA GLN A 72 -23.85 -0.24 1.61
C GLN A 72 -25.04 -1.14 1.99
N GLN A 73 -25.11 -1.55 3.26
CA GLN A 73 -26.26 -2.27 3.84
C GLN A 73 -27.00 -1.47 4.92
N ASP A 74 -26.33 -0.54 5.60
CA ASP A 74 -26.92 0.29 6.67
C ASP A 74 -26.79 1.80 6.40
N ARG A 75 -27.26 2.62 7.34
CA ARG A 75 -27.17 4.09 7.24
C ARG A 75 -25.74 4.60 7.35
N MET A 76 -25.50 5.74 6.72
CA MET A 76 -24.25 6.50 6.75
C MET A 76 -24.53 7.94 7.22
N PRO A 77 -23.57 8.63 7.87
CA PRO A 77 -22.24 8.14 8.25
C PRO A 77 -22.30 7.11 9.39
N ALA A 78 -21.26 6.29 9.52
CA ALA A 78 -21.18 5.30 10.59
C ALA A 78 -19.75 5.15 11.11
N THR A 79 -19.62 5.09 12.44
CA THR A 79 -18.36 4.78 13.12
C THR A 79 -18.11 3.28 13.08
N LEU A 80 -16.90 2.89 12.70
CA LEU A 80 -16.45 1.51 12.69
C LEU A 80 -15.96 1.09 14.07
N ASN A 81 -16.05 -0.20 14.37
CA ASN A 81 -15.41 -0.78 15.53
C ASN A 81 -13.89 -0.79 15.28
N SER A 82 -13.19 0.12 15.95
CA SER A 82 -11.76 0.37 15.73
C SER A 82 -10.96 0.32 17.04
N LEU A 83 -9.71 -0.16 16.94
CA LEU A 83 -8.72 -0.12 18.01
C LEU A 83 -7.50 0.66 17.54
N PHE A 84 -7.09 1.67 18.30
CA PHE A 84 -5.92 2.50 17.99
C PHE A 84 -4.73 2.09 18.86
N GLY A 85 -3.54 2.11 18.28
CA GLY A 85 -2.30 2.02 19.04
C GLY A 85 -1.11 2.59 18.26
N GLN A 86 0.06 2.58 18.89
CA GLN A 86 1.28 3.18 18.30
C GLN A 86 1.66 2.57 16.94
N SER A 87 1.33 1.30 16.71
CA SER A 87 1.73 0.56 15.52
C SER A 87 0.65 0.43 14.44
N GLY A 88 -0.49 1.12 14.57
CA GLY A 88 -1.58 0.98 13.61
C GLY A 88 -2.97 1.32 14.13
N ILE A 89 -3.91 1.37 13.18
CA ILE A 89 -5.34 1.38 13.44
C ILE A 89 -5.89 0.02 13.01
N LEU A 90 -6.57 -0.68 13.91
CA LEU A 90 -7.25 -1.94 13.60
C LEU A 90 -8.75 -1.71 13.46
N ILE A 91 -9.36 -2.41 12.50
CA ILE A 91 -10.79 -2.38 12.22
C ILE A 91 -11.35 -3.79 12.35
N ARG A 92 -12.50 -3.92 12.98
CA ARG A 92 -13.23 -5.18 13.09
C ARG A 92 -13.91 -5.50 11.76
N VAL A 93 -13.68 -6.72 11.27
CA VAL A 93 -14.25 -7.25 10.03
C VAL A 93 -14.88 -8.59 10.33
N ASP A 94 -16.10 -8.83 9.85
CA ASP A 94 -16.75 -10.12 9.95
C ASP A 94 -16.61 -10.90 8.63
N ILE A 95 -16.17 -12.15 8.73
CA ILE A 95 -16.06 -13.07 7.59
C ILE A 95 -16.86 -14.32 7.94
N GLN A 96 -17.92 -14.58 7.19
CA GLN A 96 -18.81 -15.72 7.40
C GLN A 96 -19.37 -15.81 8.84
N GLY A 97 -19.72 -14.68 9.46
CA GLY A 97 -20.26 -14.61 10.82
C GLY A 97 -19.20 -14.68 11.93
N ASN A 98 -17.92 -14.71 11.56
CA ASN A 98 -16.81 -14.74 12.51
C ASN A 98 -16.05 -13.42 12.49
N PRO A 99 -15.80 -12.80 13.64
CA PRO A 99 -15.22 -11.47 13.69
C PRO A 99 -13.68 -11.51 13.88
N TYR A 100 -12.98 -10.73 13.06
CA TYR A 100 -11.53 -10.67 12.94
C TYR A 100 -11.01 -9.23 12.98
N TRP A 101 -9.72 -9.06 13.27
CA TRP A 101 -9.06 -7.76 13.25
C TRP A 101 -8.20 -7.60 12.01
N PHE A 102 -8.36 -6.47 11.34
CA PHE A 102 -7.59 -6.07 10.17
C PHE A 102 -6.90 -4.75 10.45
N GLN A 103 -5.69 -4.56 9.95
CA GLN A 103 -5.03 -3.25 10.00
C GLN A 103 -5.53 -2.37 8.85
N LEU A 104 -5.94 -1.14 9.15
CA LEU A 104 -6.22 -0.13 8.13
C LEU A 104 -4.89 0.36 7.54
N ASP A 105 -4.68 0.10 6.25
CA ASP A 105 -3.37 0.25 5.63
C ASP A 105 -3.52 0.92 4.25
N SER A 106 -3.25 2.22 4.18
CA SER A 106 -3.29 2.96 2.91
C SER A 106 -2.09 2.67 1.99
N GLY A 107 -1.06 1.99 2.49
CA GLY A 107 0.06 1.44 1.72
C GLY A 107 -0.26 0.09 1.07
N ALA A 108 -1.36 -0.57 1.43
CA ALA A 108 -1.84 -1.79 0.80
C ALA A 108 -2.71 -1.53 -0.45
N ALA A 109 -2.41 -2.21 -1.56
CA ALA A 109 -3.15 -2.04 -2.82
C ALA A 109 -4.54 -2.70 -2.80
N ASN A 110 -4.78 -3.65 -1.90
CA ASN A 110 -6.04 -4.38 -1.78
C ASN A 110 -6.22 -4.96 -0.37
N VAL A 111 -7.40 -5.52 -0.09
CA VAL A 111 -7.62 -6.34 1.11
C VAL A 111 -6.69 -7.55 1.03
N THR A 112 -6.02 -7.82 2.14
CA THR A 112 -5.19 -8.99 2.29
C THR A 112 -5.73 -9.90 3.39
N LEU A 113 -5.48 -11.20 3.26
CA LEU A 113 -5.75 -12.20 4.27
C LEU A 113 -4.52 -13.04 4.57
N ASP A 114 -4.39 -13.40 5.84
CA ASP A 114 -3.49 -14.44 6.28
C ASP A 114 -3.86 -15.80 5.67
N ARG A 115 -2.83 -16.52 5.20
CA ARG A 115 -2.97 -17.83 4.54
C ARG A 115 -3.66 -18.87 5.43
N ASP A 116 -3.34 -18.92 6.72
CA ASP A 116 -3.95 -19.88 7.62
C ASP A 116 -5.44 -19.57 7.84
N LEU A 117 -5.83 -18.29 7.81
CA LEU A 117 -7.24 -17.93 7.83
C LEU A 117 -7.98 -18.41 6.58
N VAL A 118 -7.39 -18.25 5.39
CA VAL A 118 -7.99 -18.75 4.15
C VAL A 118 -8.20 -20.26 4.22
N ALA A 119 -7.20 -21.01 4.67
CA ALA A 119 -7.29 -22.45 4.85
C ALA A 119 -8.39 -22.85 5.86
N ARG A 120 -8.48 -22.16 7.01
CA ARG A 120 -9.53 -22.39 8.02
C ARG A 120 -10.94 -22.11 7.50
N LEU A 121 -11.08 -21.13 6.60
CA LEU A 121 -12.35 -20.79 5.96
C LEU A 121 -12.71 -21.73 4.79
N GLY A 122 -11.88 -22.74 4.51
CA GLY A 122 -12.06 -23.67 3.39
C GLY A 122 -11.86 -23.00 2.02
N GLY A 123 -11.12 -21.90 1.97
CA GLY A 123 -10.82 -21.17 0.74
C GLY A 123 -9.78 -21.89 -0.12
N HIS A 124 -9.76 -21.56 -1.40
CA HIS A 124 -8.76 -22.04 -2.35
C HIS A 124 -7.93 -20.87 -2.87
N GLU A 125 -6.62 -21.00 -2.78
CA GLU A 125 -5.67 -20.05 -3.34
C GLU A 125 -5.47 -20.29 -4.85
N PHE A 126 -5.21 -19.22 -5.58
CA PHE A 126 -4.87 -19.22 -7.00
C PHE A 126 -3.94 -18.05 -7.34
N GLY A 127 -3.26 -18.12 -8.48
CA GLY A 127 -2.42 -17.01 -8.96
C GLY A 127 -1.20 -16.75 -8.08
N GLU A 128 -0.50 -17.81 -7.68
CA GLU A 128 0.72 -17.73 -6.87
C GLU A 128 1.84 -16.97 -7.59
N PHE A 129 2.51 -16.09 -6.86
CA PHE A 129 3.74 -15.42 -7.28
C PHE A 129 4.59 -15.02 -6.06
N SER A 130 5.91 -14.98 -6.25
CA SER A 130 6.83 -14.54 -5.20
C SER A 130 7.32 -13.13 -5.49
N GLY A 131 7.49 -12.32 -4.45
CA GLY A 131 8.07 -10.97 -4.51
C GLY A 131 9.08 -10.74 -3.38
N THR A 132 9.61 -9.53 -3.30
CA THR A 132 10.48 -9.12 -2.18
C THR A 132 9.99 -7.82 -1.59
N LYS A 133 9.72 -7.81 -0.27
CA LYS A 133 9.38 -6.60 0.49
C LYS A 133 9.96 -6.72 1.90
N GLY A 134 11.25 -6.37 2.02
CA GLY A 134 12.04 -6.63 3.23
C GLY A 134 12.13 -8.12 3.53
N GLY A 135 12.49 -8.91 2.50
CA GLY A 135 12.51 -10.37 2.53
C GLY A 135 11.60 -10.98 1.46
N PRO A 136 11.78 -12.28 1.11
CA PRO A 136 10.90 -13.00 0.20
C PRO A 136 9.47 -13.04 0.74
N VAL A 137 8.49 -12.80 -0.12
CA VAL A 137 7.07 -12.88 0.22
C VAL A 137 6.37 -13.73 -0.85
N GLU A 138 5.65 -14.74 -0.41
CA GLU A 138 4.75 -15.52 -1.28
C GLU A 138 3.37 -14.90 -1.27
N PHE A 139 2.93 -14.47 -2.45
CA PHE A 139 1.61 -13.93 -2.69
C PHE A 139 0.77 -14.95 -3.47
N SER A 140 -0.52 -14.92 -3.22
CA SER A 140 -1.54 -15.61 -4.00
C SER A 140 -2.83 -14.82 -3.88
N SER A 141 -3.92 -15.35 -4.43
CA SER A 141 -5.25 -14.76 -4.32
C SER A 141 -6.26 -15.80 -3.85
N ALA A 142 -7.29 -15.36 -3.16
CA ALA A 142 -8.44 -16.20 -2.80
C ALA A 142 -9.75 -15.43 -2.99
N VAL A 143 -10.87 -16.14 -3.09
CA VAL A 143 -12.20 -15.53 -3.11
C VAL A 143 -12.84 -15.67 -1.73
N VAL A 144 -13.18 -14.53 -1.12
CA VAL A 144 -13.96 -14.47 0.11
C VAL A 144 -15.44 -14.35 -0.25
N PRO A 145 -16.31 -15.33 0.10
CA PRO A 145 -17.71 -15.32 -0.31
C PRO A 145 -18.48 -14.09 0.20
N ARG A 146 -18.20 -13.70 1.44
CA ARG A 146 -18.79 -12.51 2.07
C ARG A 146 -17.87 -11.98 3.16
N LEU A 147 -17.75 -10.66 3.19
CA LEU A 147 -17.01 -9.90 4.18
C LEU A 147 -17.82 -8.66 4.56
N ASP A 148 -18.02 -8.43 5.85
CA ASP A 148 -18.80 -7.32 6.41
C ASP A 148 -17.92 -6.41 7.26
N ILE A 149 -18.06 -5.10 7.09
CA ILE A 149 -17.31 -4.07 7.83
C ILE A 149 -18.30 -2.99 8.28
N GLY A 150 -18.91 -3.18 9.45
CA GLY A 150 -19.97 -2.28 9.92
C GLY A 150 -21.09 -2.13 8.87
N PRO A 151 -21.37 -0.91 8.37
CA PRO A 151 -22.51 -0.63 7.50
C PRO A 151 -22.36 -1.10 6.05
N ILE A 152 -21.25 -1.77 5.69
CA ILE A 152 -20.92 -2.15 4.32
C ILE A 152 -20.49 -3.61 4.24
N TYR A 153 -20.61 -4.18 3.04
CA TYR A 153 -20.19 -5.56 2.79
C TYR A 153 -19.66 -5.73 1.36
N ALA A 154 -18.85 -6.75 1.14
CA ALA A 154 -18.46 -7.24 -0.17
C ALA A 154 -18.88 -8.71 -0.33
N ARG A 155 -19.13 -9.13 -1.57
CA ARG A 155 -19.39 -10.54 -1.94
C ARG A 155 -18.45 -10.98 -3.03
N ASN A 156 -18.02 -12.24 -2.96
CA ASN A 156 -17.06 -12.83 -3.90
C ASN A 156 -15.83 -11.91 -4.10
N LEU A 157 -15.33 -11.36 -2.98
CA LEU A 157 -14.20 -10.44 -2.99
C LEU A 157 -12.92 -11.23 -3.26
N VAL A 158 -12.19 -10.85 -4.30
CA VAL A 158 -10.83 -11.35 -4.51
C VAL A 158 -9.90 -10.60 -3.56
N VAL A 159 -9.19 -11.33 -2.72
CA VAL A 159 -8.22 -10.79 -1.76
C VAL A 159 -6.82 -11.30 -2.07
N SER A 160 -5.79 -10.51 -1.76
CA SER A 160 -4.42 -11.02 -1.73
C SER A 160 -4.24 -11.93 -0.53
N VAL A 161 -3.52 -13.03 -0.71
CA VAL A 161 -3.18 -13.96 0.36
C VAL A 161 -1.68 -13.97 0.54
N ILE A 162 -1.26 -13.85 1.80
CA ILE A 162 0.11 -13.63 2.25
C ILE A 162 0.24 -14.23 3.65
N ASN A 163 1.46 -14.59 4.06
CA ASN A 163 1.69 -15.06 5.42
C ASN A 163 1.73 -13.86 6.38
N HIS A 164 0.66 -13.64 7.12
CA HIS A 164 0.42 -12.48 7.98
C HIS A 164 0.07 -12.95 9.39
N ASP A 165 1.02 -13.59 10.08
CA ASP A 165 0.84 -13.88 11.50
C ASP A 165 1.59 -12.85 12.33
N PHE A 166 0.86 -11.81 12.75
CA PHE A 166 1.38 -10.85 13.71
C PHE A 166 0.33 -10.42 14.73
N VAL A 167 0.82 -10.10 15.92
CA VAL A 167 0.04 -9.54 17.00
C VAL A 167 0.30 -8.03 17.06
N ARG A 168 -0.76 -7.23 17.04
CA ARG A 168 -0.68 -5.80 17.40
C ARG A 168 -1.76 -5.42 18.37
N GLN A 169 -1.45 -4.46 19.25
CA GLN A 169 -2.37 -3.99 20.29
C GLN A 169 -3.02 -5.14 21.10
N GLY A 170 -2.27 -6.24 21.31
CA GLY A 170 -2.73 -7.42 22.06
C GLY A 170 -3.71 -8.34 21.32
N VAL A 171 -3.93 -8.14 20.02
CA VAL A 171 -4.84 -8.97 19.21
C VAL A 171 -4.14 -9.50 17.95
N HIS A 172 -4.57 -10.68 17.49
CA HIS A 172 -4.12 -11.22 16.21
C HIS A 172 -4.73 -10.42 15.06
N VAL A 173 -3.87 -9.95 14.16
CA VAL A 173 -4.26 -9.26 12.93
C VAL A 173 -4.14 -10.25 11.80
N VAL A 174 -5.23 -10.49 11.08
CA VAL A 174 -5.33 -11.55 10.07
C VAL A 174 -5.43 -11.02 8.64
N GLY A 175 -5.20 -9.72 8.46
CA GLY A 175 -5.34 -9.07 7.17
C GLY A 175 -5.15 -7.56 7.21
N LEU A 176 -5.05 -6.97 6.03
CA LEU A 176 -4.98 -5.53 5.83
C LEU A 176 -6.23 -5.05 5.09
N LEU A 177 -6.73 -3.86 5.42
CA LEU A 177 -7.73 -3.13 4.65
C LEU A 177 -7.03 -2.08 3.79
N GLY A 178 -6.88 -2.40 2.51
CA GLY A 178 -6.17 -1.59 1.53
C GLY A 178 -7.04 -0.68 0.69
N CYS A 179 -6.55 -0.37 -0.52
CA CYS A 179 -7.18 0.57 -1.44
C CYS A 179 -8.62 0.21 -1.82
N ASP A 180 -8.95 -1.05 -2.06
CA ASP A 180 -10.31 -1.48 -2.38
C ASP A 180 -11.35 -1.10 -1.31
N PHE A 181 -10.95 -1.13 -0.04
CA PHE A 181 -11.75 -0.61 1.07
C PHE A 181 -11.72 0.93 1.11
N ILE A 182 -10.55 1.56 1.09
CA ILE A 182 -10.42 3.02 1.28
C ILE A 182 -11.02 3.81 0.09
N ALA A 183 -10.91 3.27 -1.12
CA ALA A 183 -11.51 3.82 -2.33
C ALA A 183 -13.02 3.67 -2.37
N SER A 184 -13.60 2.85 -1.49
CA SER A 184 -15.05 2.64 -1.50
C SER A 184 -15.85 3.87 -1.12
N ARG A 185 -15.30 4.70 -0.23
CA ARG A 185 -15.90 5.95 0.24
C ARG A 185 -14.93 6.73 1.13
N PRO A 186 -15.17 8.03 1.36
CA PRO A 186 -14.40 8.82 2.31
C PRO A 186 -14.27 8.16 3.69
N VAL A 187 -13.02 8.00 4.15
CA VAL A 187 -12.67 7.45 5.47
C VAL A 187 -12.16 8.58 6.35
N PHE A 188 -12.90 8.89 7.41
CA PHE A 188 -12.57 9.89 8.42
C PHE A 188 -11.83 9.23 9.58
N ILE A 189 -10.71 9.80 9.98
CA ILE A 189 -9.87 9.28 11.06
C ILE A 189 -9.58 10.40 12.05
N ASP A 190 -9.91 10.19 13.31
CA ASP A 190 -9.54 11.08 14.42
C ASP A 190 -8.78 10.25 15.47
N PHE A 191 -7.47 10.48 15.53
CA PHE A 191 -6.55 9.79 16.44
C PHE A 191 -6.74 10.19 17.90
N ARG A 192 -7.23 11.42 18.19
CA ARG A 192 -7.48 11.85 19.58
C ARG A 192 -8.74 11.21 20.15
N THR A 193 -9.80 11.11 19.35
CA THR A 193 -11.03 10.42 19.78
C THR A 193 -11.02 8.93 19.48
N GLN A 194 -9.97 8.44 18.80
CA GLN A 194 -9.80 7.04 18.39
C GLN A 194 -10.99 6.52 17.58
N THR A 195 -11.42 7.32 16.60
CA THR A 195 -12.57 6.98 15.75
C THR A 195 -12.17 6.84 14.29
N VAL A 196 -12.73 5.82 13.65
CA VAL A 196 -12.78 5.68 12.19
C VAL A 196 -14.23 5.73 11.75
N MET A 197 -14.56 6.61 10.82
CA MET A 197 -15.93 6.80 10.33
C MET A 197 -15.98 6.72 8.81
N LEU A 198 -16.98 6.02 8.30
CA LEU A 198 -17.32 6.00 6.89
C LEU A 198 -18.41 7.03 6.60
N SER A 199 -18.32 7.71 5.47
CA SER A 199 -19.29 8.69 5.01
C SER A 199 -19.53 8.58 3.51
N ASN A 200 -20.72 9.00 3.05
CA ASN A 200 -21.02 9.12 1.62
C ASN A 200 -20.54 10.45 1.01
N THR A 201 -20.22 11.42 1.87
CA THR A 201 -19.73 12.73 1.47
C THR A 201 -18.35 12.97 2.05
N PRO A 202 -17.41 13.54 1.28
CA PRO A 202 -16.10 13.91 1.79
C PRO A 202 -16.20 15.09 2.78
N ALA A 203 -15.08 15.46 3.38
CA ALA A 203 -15.01 16.68 4.19
C ALA A 203 -15.51 17.88 3.37
N SER A 204 -16.31 18.75 4.00
CA SER A 204 -16.69 20.01 3.37
C SER A 204 -15.45 20.92 3.29
N ALA A 205 -15.46 21.85 2.33
CA ALA A 205 -14.44 22.90 2.17
C ALA A 205 -14.52 23.95 3.29
N ASP A 206 -14.62 23.52 4.54
CA ASP A 206 -14.44 24.36 5.71
C ASP A 206 -12.95 24.69 5.85
N SER A 207 -12.66 25.97 6.12
CA SER A 207 -11.35 26.54 6.39
C SER A 207 -10.46 25.76 7.37
N ARG A 208 -11.05 24.92 8.23
CA ARG A 208 -10.31 24.07 9.18
C ARG A 208 -9.56 22.90 8.53
N TRP A 209 -9.89 22.57 7.28
CA TRP A 209 -9.24 21.48 6.54
C TRP A 209 -8.25 22.04 5.52
N THR A 210 -7.03 21.53 5.54
CA THR A 210 -6.09 21.69 4.43
C THR A 210 -6.26 20.53 3.47
N SER A 211 -6.67 20.82 2.24
CA SER A 211 -6.81 19.81 1.19
C SER A 211 -5.48 19.64 0.46
N VAL A 212 -5.03 18.38 0.36
CA VAL A 212 -3.82 17.99 -0.35
C VAL A 212 -4.20 17.08 -1.51
N GLN A 213 -3.66 17.36 -2.69
CA GLN A 213 -3.82 16.47 -3.84
C GLN A 213 -2.97 15.22 -3.64
N THR A 214 -3.59 14.05 -3.75
CA THR A 214 -2.97 12.75 -3.54
C THR A 214 -3.25 11.82 -4.73
N PRO A 215 -2.56 11.98 -5.87
CA PRO A 215 -2.68 11.01 -6.97
C PRO A 215 -2.40 9.59 -6.47
N LEU A 216 -3.13 8.62 -7.01
CA LEU A 216 -2.96 7.23 -6.64
C LEU A 216 -1.85 6.58 -7.50
N GLN A 217 -0.79 6.09 -6.86
CA GLN A 217 0.27 5.28 -7.46
C GLN A 217 0.04 3.81 -7.08
N SER A 218 -0.35 2.98 -8.03
CA SER A 218 -0.77 1.59 -7.76
C SER A 218 -1.80 1.52 -6.63
N CYS A 219 -2.81 2.40 -6.70
CA CYS A 219 -3.88 2.53 -5.70
C CYS A 219 -3.45 3.09 -4.33
N ARG A 220 -2.23 3.61 -4.19
CA ARG A 220 -1.72 4.18 -2.94
C ARG A 220 -1.59 5.70 -3.04
N PRO A 221 -2.02 6.46 -2.03
CA PRO A 221 -2.08 7.91 -2.11
C PRO A 221 -0.68 8.50 -1.98
N ALA A 222 -0.20 9.13 -3.06
CA ALA A 222 1.10 9.78 -3.09
C ALA A 222 0.96 11.29 -2.86
N ILE A 223 1.80 11.88 -2.03
CA ILE A 223 1.91 13.33 -1.82
C ILE A 223 3.21 13.85 -2.43
N ARG A 224 3.15 15.07 -2.97
CA ARG A 224 4.34 15.83 -3.33
C ARG A 224 4.77 16.67 -2.13
N ALA A 225 5.86 16.26 -1.50
CA ALA A 225 6.46 16.92 -0.35
C ALA A 225 7.72 17.69 -0.75
N ARG A 226 8.18 18.55 0.16
CA ARG A 226 9.54 19.10 0.18
C ARG A 226 10.17 18.71 1.50
N LEU A 227 11.30 18.02 1.43
CA LEU A 227 12.18 17.72 2.56
C LEU A 227 13.42 18.59 2.38
N GLU A 228 13.63 19.50 3.32
CA GLU A 228 14.50 20.66 3.14
C GLU A 228 14.15 21.42 1.84
N ASN A 229 15.14 21.54 0.94
CA ASN A 229 14.96 22.17 -0.37
C ASN A 229 14.70 21.16 -1.50
N GLN A 230 14.64 19.86 -1.19
CA GLN A 230 14.50 18.80 -2.18
C GLN A 230 13.04 18.38 -2.35
N PRO A 231 12.55 18.25 -3.60
CA PRO A 231 11.25 17.64 -3.85
C PRO A 231 11.30 16.14 -3.52
N ALA A 232 10.18 15.63 -3.01
CA ALA A 232 9.99 14.21 -2.74
C ALA A 232 8.55 13.78 -3.05
N THR A 233 8.38 12.56 -3.53
CA THR A 233 7.08 11.89 -3.64
C THR A 233 6.97 10.82 -2.57
N LEU A 234 6.12 11.03 -1.57
CA LEU A 234 5.93 10.09 -0.46
C LEU A 234 4.54 9.47 -0.53
N LEU A 235 4.43 8.16 -0.31
CA LEU A 235 3.12 7.51 -0.10
C LEU A 235 2.59 7.86 1.30
N LEU A 236 1.29 8.02 1.48
CA LEU A 236 0.70 8.09 2.82
C LEU A 236 0.37 6.68 3.28
N ASP A 237 0.95 6.27 4.41
CA ASP A 237 0.86 4.89 4.88
C ASP A 237 0.39 4.81 6.34
N LEU A 238 -0.92 4.54 6.52
CA LEU A 238 -1.52 4.24 7.83
C LEU A 238 -1.08 2.88 8.40
N GLY A 239 -0.50 2.03 7.55
CA GLY A 239 0.08 0.74 7.88
C GLY A 239 1.45 0.84 8.56
N ALA A 240 2.15 1.95 8.34
CA ALA A 240 3.51 2.18 8.80
C ALA A 240 3.57 3.00 10.10
N PRO A 241 4.20 2.49 11.18
CA PRO A 241 4.44 3.29 12.39
C PRO A 241 5.36 4.49 12.13
N ASP A 242 6.39 4.27 11.32
CA ASP A 242 7.45 5.23 11.03
C ASP A 242 7.37 5.76 9.59
N THR A 243 7.81 7.00 9.42
CA THR A 243 8.11 7.56 8.09
C THR A 243 9.43 6.99 7.60
N ILE A 244 9.46 6.45 6.39
CA ILE A 244 10.65 5.88 5.76
C ILE A 244 10.95 6.65 4.48
N ILE A 245 12.23 6.92 4.21
CA ILE A 245 12.69 7.52 2.95
C ILE A 245 13.78 6.64 2.31
N ASN A 246 13.91 6.70 0.99
CA ASN A 246 14.92 5.94 0.26
C ASN A 246 16.31 6.56 0.36
N GLU A 247 17.34 5.77 0.05
CA GLU A 247 18.73 6.21 0.07
C GLU A 247 18.97 7.35 -0.92
N ASP A 248 18.35 7.31 -2.10
CA ASP A 248 18.47 8.38 -3.09
C ASP A 248 17.98 9.73 -2.57
N LEU A 249 16.86 9.76 -1.84
CA LEU A 249 16.36 10.98 -1.21
C LEU A 249 17.27 11.39 -0.06
N TYR A 250 17.68 10.44 0.77
CA TYR A 250 18.62 10.68 1.86
C TYR A 250 19.90 11.34 1.36
N ASP A 251 20.54 10.83 0.30
CA ASP A 251 21.77 11.36 -0.27
C ASP A 251 21.60 12.82 -0.73
N ARG A 252 20.43 13.19 -1.25
CA ARG A 252 20.11 14.58 -1.65
C ARG A 252 19.95 15.54 -0.47
N ILE A 253 19.67 15.03 0.74
CA ILE A 253 19.43 15.84 1.95
C ILE A 253 20.45 15.58 3.07
N ALA A 254 21.42 14.67 2.87
CA ALA A 254 22.32 14.17 3.92
C ALA A 254 23.06 15.29 4.67
N ALA A 255 23.43 16.36 3.97
CA ALA A 255 24.11 17.52 4.55
C ALA A 255 23.24 18.36 5.51
N SER A 256 21.93 18.14 5.53
CA SER A 256 20.94 18.95 6.27
C SER A 256 20.16 18.15 7.31
N VAL A 257 20.38 16.84 7.40
CA VAL A 257 19.73 15.97 8.39
C VAL A 257 20.66 15.64 9.54
N HIS A 258 20.08 15.29 10.68
CA HIS A 258 20.83 14.86 11.86
C HIS A 258 20.49 13.43 12.21
N GLU A 259 21.51 12.57 12.32
CA GLU A 259 21.35 11.23 12.85
C GLU A 259 20.84 11.31 14.30
N ILE A 260 19.84 10.50 14.62
CA ILE A 260 19.20 10.44 15.93
C ILE A 260 19.55 9.13 16.64
N ASP A 261 19.31 8.01 15.97
CA ASP A 261 19.55 6.67 16.53
C ASP A 261 19.65 5.62 15.42
N THR A 262 20.21 4.46 15.75
CA THR A 262 20.09 3.24 14.94
C THR A 262 18.85 2.46 15.40
N THR A 263 18.13 1.87 14.45
CA THR A 263 16.91 1.12 14.72
C THR A 263 16.85 -0.13 13.85
N ARG A 264 15.82 -0.94 14.06
CA ARG A 264 15.51 -2.09 13.22
C ARG A 264 14.07 -2.02 12.77
N VAL A 265 13.85 -2.21 11.48
CA VAL A 265 12.52 -2.23 10.87
C VAL A 265 12.20 -3.62 10.34
N SER A 266 10.92 -3.96 10.33
CA SER A 266 10.44 -5.20 9.72
C SER A 266 9.30 -4.87 8.78
N PHE A 267 9.29 -5.55 7.63
CA PHE A 267 8.25 -5.45 6.61
C PHE A 267 7.45 -6.75 6.57
N ILE A 268 6.50 -6.81 5.65
CA ILE A 268 5.74 -8.02 5.35
C ILE A 268 6.62 -9.25 5.04
N GLY A 269 7.83 -9.08 4.48
CA GLY A 269 8.78 -10.17 4.26
C GLY A 269 9.38 -10.77 5.54
N GLY A 270 9.09 -10.20 6.70
CA GLY A 270 9.50 -10.72 8.01
C GLY A 270 11.00 -10.57 8.31
N GLN A 271 11.81 -10.11 7.34
CA GLN A 271 13.21 -9.82 7.59
C GLN A 271 13.32 -8.55 8.43
N VAL A 272 14.05 -8.66 9.53
CA VAL A 272 14.47 -7.51 10.33
C VAL A 272 15.67 -6.88 9.64
N LEU A 273 15.56 -5.60 9.29
CA LEU A 273 16.57 -4.83 8.60
C LEU A 273 17.11 -3.73 9.51
N ASP A 274 18.43 -3.55 9.49
CA ASP A 274 19.07 -2.42 10.16
C ASP A 274 18.74 -1.12 9.43
N ALA A 275 18.45 -0.09 10.21
CA ALA A 275 18.08 1.22 9.71
C ALA A 275 18.60 2.31 10.65
N THR A 276 18.62 3.54 10.16
CA THR A 276 19.04 4.71 10.93
C THR A 276 17.94 5.76 10.91
N GLN A 277 17.64 6.33 12.05
CA GLN A 277 16.69 7.42 12.20
C GLN A 277 17.39 8.77 12.06
N TYR A 278 16.77 9.66 11.29
CA TYR A 278 17.25 11.01 11.06
C TYR A 278 16.14 12.02 11.32
N ALA A 279 16.51 13.16 11.89
CA ALA A 279 15.65 14.34 11.93
C ALA A 279 15.90 15.18 10.67
N VAL A 280 14.84 15.42 9.91
CA VAL A 280 14.79 16.34 8.78
C VAL A 280 14.18 17.66 9.28
N PRO A 281 14.97 18.74 9.48
CA PRO A 281 14.49 19.99 10.08
C PRO A 281 13.21 20.57 9.48
N ASN A 282 13.06 20.52 8.16
CA ASN A 282 11.98 21.14 7.40
C ASN A 282 11.32 20.11 6.48
N ALA A 283 10.07 19.75 6.78
CA ALA A 283 9.24 18.97 5.87
C ALA A 283 7.88 19.65 5.66
N SER A 284 7.44 19.71 4.40
CA SER A 284 6.18 20.36 4.03
C SER A 284 5.48 19.72 2.83
N VAL A 285 4.16 19.92 2.77
CA VAL A 285 3.29 19.56 1.63
C VAL A 285 2.33 20.71 1.40
N GLY A 286 2.54 21.47 0.33
CA GLY A 286 1.78 22.71 0.09
C GLY A 286 1.88 23.67 1.26
N ALA A 287 0.74 24.01 1.88
CA ALA A 287 0.70 24.88 3.06
C ALA A 287 0.87 24.13 4.40
N LEU A 288 0.94 22.79 4.39
CA LEU A 288 1.19 22.00 5.60
C LEU A 288 2.68 21.95 5.88
N THR A 289 3.06 22.37 7.08
CA THR A 289 4.39 22.12 7.66
C THR A 289 4.27 21.02 8.72
N PHE A 290 5.10 19.98 8.59
CA PHE A 290 5.16 18.87 9.54
C PHE A 290 6.10 19.14 10.73
N GLY A 291 6.94 20.18 10.64
CA GLY A 291 8.02 20.47 11.59
C GLY A 291 9.26 19.60 11.29
N PRO A 292 10.18 19.45 12.27
CA PRO A 292 11.21 18.44 12.18
C PRO A 292 10.57 17.06 12.02
N LEU A 293 10.85 16.43 10.90
CA LEU A 293 10.31 15.13 10.52
C LEU A 293 11.31 14.05 10.93
N LEU A 294 10.91 13.14 11.81
CA LEU A 294 11.67 11.93 12.09
C LEU A 294 11.44 10.94 10.95
N THR A 295 12.52 10.56 10.27
CA THR A 295 12.53 9.62 9.15
C THR A 295 13.46 8.45 9.46
N THR A 296 13.18 7.31 8.87
CA THR A 296 14.04 6.12 8.94
C THR A 296 14.59 5.82 7.54
N VAL A 297 15.88 5.56 7.44
CA VAL A 297 16.57 5.14 6.22
C VAL A 297 17.09 3.74 6.42
N ILE A 298 16.80 2.84 5.48
CA ILE A 298 17.16 1.43 5.58
C ILE A 298 18.48 1.21 4.85
N ALA A 299 19.43 0.56 5.50
CA ALA A 299 20.74 0.31 4.91
C ALA A 299 20.63 -0.55 3.63
N GLY A 300 21.25 -0.09 2.55
CA GLY A 300 21.27 -0.71 1.23
C GLY A 300 19.93 -0.66 0.49
N GLY A 301 19.02 0.25 0.87
CA GLY A 301 17.76 0.51 0.16
C GLY A 301 16.73 -0.63 0.18
N ARG A 302 16.97 -1.68 0.98
CA ARG A 302 16.15 -2.90 0.97
C ARG A 302 14.75 -2.65 1.52
N GLY A 303 13.74 -3.21 0.85
CA GLY A 303 12.35 -3.16 1.31
C GLY A 303 11.58 -1.89 0.90
N GLN A 304 12.16 -1.04 0.08
CA GLN A 304 11.49 0.15 -0.46
C GLN A 304 10.98 -0.10 -1.88
N ASP A 305 9.81 0.46 -2.20
CA ASP A 305 9.29 0.45 -3.58
C ASP A 305 10.05 1.50 -4.39
N LEU A 306 10.70 1.08 -5.47
CA LEU A 306 11.59 1.91 -6.30
C LEU A 306 10.88 3.07 -7.02
N ASP A 307 9.55 3.08 -7.05
CA ASP A 307 8.77 4.06 -7.81
C ASP A 307 8.48 5.37 -7.04
N ASN A 308 8.95 5.50 -5.79
CA ASN A 308 8.74 6.69 -4.95
C ASN A 308 9.92 6.95 -4.00
N ASP A 309 9.93 8.12 -3.37
CA ASP A 309 10.99 8.56 -2.46
C ASP A 309 10.82 8.04 -1.01
N GLY A 310 9.74 7.29 -0.73
CA GLY A 310 9.42 6.76 0.58
C GLY A 310 7.94 6.88 0.96
N PHE A 311 7.64 6.76 2.25
CA PHE A 311 6.29 6.89 2.79
C PHE A 311 6.23 7.64 4.12
N LEU A 312 5.13 8.37 4.30
CA LEU A 312 4.79 9.12 5.51
C LEU A 312 3.93 8.23 6.43
N GLY A 313 4.48 7.89 7.58
CA GLY A 313 3.87 6.98 8.56
C GLY A 313 3.12 7.67 9.69
N LEU A 314 2.67 6.87 10.64
CA LEU A 314 1.86 7.29 11.78
C LEU A 314 2.55 8.30 12.70
N ASN A 315 3.88 8.25 12.82
CA ASN A 315 4.68 9.25 13.55
C ASN A 315 4.49 10.71 13.07
N VAL A 316 3.83 10.90 11.92
CA VAL A 316 3.37 12.20 11.41
C VAL A 316 1.86 12.26 11.30
N LEU A 317 1.25 11.22 10.72
CA LEU A 317 -0.17 11.20 10.38
C LEU A 317 -1.07 11.31 11.61
N ASP A 318 -0.64 10.77 12.76
CA ASP A 318 -1.42 10.77 14.00
C ASP A 318 -1.62 12.18 14.63
N LYS A 319 -0.84 13.17 14.17
CA LYS A 319 -0.90 14.58 14.60
C LYS A 319 -2.09 15.34 13.99
N TYR A 320 -2.84 14.70 13.10
CA TYR A 320 -3.93 15.30 12.34
C TYR A 320 -5.21 14.50 12.49
N ARG A 321 -6.35 15.13 12.22
CA ARG A 321 -7.52 14.42 11.71
C ARG A 321 -7.37 14.28 10.20
N LEU A 322 -7.74 13.12 9.68
CA LEU A 322 -7.59 12.80 8.27
C LEU A 322 -8.94 12.48 7.65
N VAL A 323 -9.11 12.87 6.38
CA VAL A 323 -10.14 12.30 5.50
C VAL A 323 -9.48 11.79 4.25
N MET A 324 -9.50 10.47 4.06
CA MET A 324 -8.99 9.81 2.86
C MET A 324 -10.10 9.79 1.82
N ASP A 325 -9.96 10.55 0.72
CA ASP A 325 -10.94 10.64 -0.35
C ASP A 325 -10.30 10.27 -1.70
N TYR A 326 -10.16 8.96 -1.91
CA TYR A 326 -9.50 8.42 -3.09
C TYR A 326 -10.27 8.71 -4.38
N ARG A 327 -11.61 8.81 -4.30
CA ARG A 327 -12.46 9.12 -5.46
C ARG A 327 -12.10 10.48 -6.07
N HIS A 328 -11.78 11.46 -5.23
CA HIS A 328 -11.33 12.78 -5.65
C HIS A 328 -9.81 12.94 -5.61
N GLN A 329 -9.07 11.86 -5.33
CA GLN A 329 -7.61 11.85 -5.18
C GLN A 329 -7.12 12.94 -4.24
N ARG A 330 -7.74 13.04 -3.08
CA ARG A 330 -7.45 14.05 -2.06
C ARG A 330 -7.38 13.44 -0.67
N VAL A 331 -6.50 14.02 0.14
CA VAL A 331 -6.52 13.84 1.59
C VAL A 331 -6.70 15.18 2.25
N TYR A 332 -7.60 15.23 3.23
CA TYR A 332 -7.85 16.43 4.02
C TYR A 332 -7.19 16.28 5.38
N PHE A 333 -6.39 17.28 5.76
CA PHE A 333 -5.70 17.33 7.04
C PHE A 333 -6.30 18.44 7.89
N GLN A 334 -6.69 18.14 9.13
CA GLN A 334 -7.04 19.14 10.13
C GLN A 334 -6.09 18.99 11.31
N LYS A 335 -5.28 20.02 11.59
CA LYS A 335 -4.47 20.08 12.80
C LYS A 335 -5.39 20.14 14.02
N TYR A 336 -5.02 19.44 15.08
CA TYR A 336 -5.68 19.65 16.35
C TYR A 336 -5.35 21.04 16.90
N ALA A 337 -6.31 21.66 17.59
CA ALA A 337 -6.01 22.84 18.38
C ALA A 337 -4.93 22.52 19.42
N ALA A 338 -4.03 23.48 19.65
CA ALA A 338 -3.09 23.40 20.77
C ALA A 338 -3.90 23.16 22.05
N ALA A 339 -3.43 22.24 22.89
CA ALA A 339 -3.99 22.11 24.23
C ALA A 339 -3.75 23.45 24.95
N GLN A 340 -4.82 24.05 25.46
CA GLN A 340 -4.72 25.25 26.30
C GLN A 340 -4.16 24.91 27.67
#